data_AF-A0A6L8M5C5-F1
#
_entry.id   AF-A0A6L8M5C5-F1
#
_cell.length_a   1.000
_cell.length_b   1.000
_cell.length_c   1.000
_cell.angle_alpha   90.00
_cell.angle_beta   90.00
_cell.angle_gamma   90.00
#
_symmetry.space_group_name_H-M   'P 1'
#
loop_
_entity.id
_entity.type
_entity.pdbx_description
1 polymer ?
#
loop_
_entity_poly.entity_id
_entity_poly.type
_entity_poly.pdbx_seq_one_letter_code
_entity_poly.pdbx_strand_id
1 'polypeptide(L)' 'MDKYLTSNNVCEMFHITKRTLNRWEINTPWGIPFPAPALSSEGGTMKRYLATDVMKWEEECQLKKQLKKAI' A
#
# COMPACT_ATOMS: atom_id res chain seq x y z
N MET A 1 -14.19 -0.72 10.18
CA MET A 1 -13.21 -0.40 9.12
C MET A 1 -13.82 -0.82 7.79
N ASP A 2 -13.75 0.03 6.78
CA ASP A 2 -14.17 -0.37 5.44
C ASP A 2 -13.34 -1.56 4.96
N LYS A 3 -14.01 -2.55 4.37
CA LYS A 3 -13.36 -3.75 3.84
C LYS A 3 -12.35 -3.41 2.73
N TYR A 4 -12.59 -2.32 2.01
CA TYR A 4 -11.78 -1.87 0.89
C TYR A 4 -11.37 -0.41 1.05
N LEU A 5 -10.12 -0.11 0.72
CA LEU A 5 -9.56 1.24 0.62
C LEU A 5 -9.42 1.61 -0.85
N THR A 6 -9.82 2.82 -1.22
CA THR A 6 -9.53 3.33 -2.57
C THR A 6 -8.11 3.87 -2.66
N SER A 7 -7.59 4.07 -3.87
CA SER A 7 -6.31 4.76 -4.08
C SER A 7 -6.24 6.11 -3.34
N ASN A 8 -7.35 6.85 -3.22
CA ASN A 8 -7.37 8.13 -2.49
C ASN A 8 -7.17 7.90 -0.99
N ASN A 9 -7.90 6.95 -0.39
CA ASN A 9 -7.76 6.63 1.03
C ASN A 9 -6.33 6.18 1.36
N VAL A 10 -5.70 5.38 0.50
CA VAL A 10 -4.31 4.95 0.67
C VAL A 10 -3.37 6.15 0.58
N CYS A 11 -3.58 7.04 -0.39
CA CYS A 11 -2.77 8.27 -0.52
C CYS A 11 -2.87 9.15 0.73
N GLU A 12 -4.07 9.31 1.29
CA GLU A 12 -4.30 10.08 2.52
C GLU A 12 -3.64 9.40 3.73
N MET A 13 -3.82 8.09 3.90
CA MET A 13 -3.30 7.31 5.02
C MET A 13 -1.76 7.38 5.12
N PHE A 14 -1.07 7.28 3.98
CA PHE A 14 0.39 7.32 3.93
C PHE A 14 0.96 8.71 3.62
N HIS A 15 0.10 9.74 3.49
CA HIS A 15 0.48 11.08 3.04
C HIS A 15 1.33 11.07 1.76
N ILE A 16 0.95 10.23 0.80
CA ILE A 16 1.63 10.08 -0.48
C ILE A 16 0.75 10.54 -1.65
N THR A 17 1.37 10.70 -2.81
CA THR A 17 0.63 10.97 -4.06
C THR A 17 0.29 9.68 -4.78
N LYS A 18 -0.72 9.72 -5.67
CA LYS A 18 -1.07 8.59 -6.56
C LYS A 18 0.11 8.10 -7.40
N ARG A 19 1.02 9.01 -7.79
CA ARG A 19 2.25 8.67 -8.52
C ARG A 19 3.19 7.82 -7.66
N THR A 20 3.34 8.18 -6.38
CA THR A 20 4.11 7.38 -5.42
C THR A 20 3.45 6.02 -5.19
N LEU A 21 2.13 5.98 -5.04
CA LEU A 21 1.39 4.72 -4.89
C LEU A 21 1.58 3.78 -6.08
N ASN A 22 1.43 4.28 -7.32
CA ASN A 22 1.71 3.48 -8.52
C ASN A 22 3.15 2.99 -8.59
N ARG A 23 4.12 3.78 -8.10
CA ARG A 23 5.52 3.31 -8.02
C ARG A 23 5.68 2.21 -6.97
N TRP A 24 4.98 2.31 -5.84
CA TRP A 24 5.02 1.30 -4.77
C TRP A 24 4.49 -0.06 -5.20
N GLU A 25 3.60 -0.13 -6.20
CA GLU A 25 3.20 -1.41 -6.82
C GLU A 25 4.38 -2.11 -7.53
N ILE A 26 5.39 -1.36 -7.97
CA ILE A 26 6.57 -1.88 -8.68
C ILE A 26 7.76 -2.01 -7.73
N ASN A 27 8.04 -0.96 -6.96
CA ASN A 27 9.19 -0.88 -6.07
C ASN A 27 8.90 0.06 -4.89
N THR A 28 9.06 -0.46 -3.68
CA THR A 28 8.89 0.30 -2.43
C THR A 28 10.23 0.57 -1.76
N PRO A 29 10.37 1.66 -0.99
CA PRO A 29 11.60 1.95 -0.27
C PRO A 29 11.93 0.90 0.82
N TRP A 30 10.96 0.07 1.22
CA TRP A 30 11.15 -1.02 2.18
C TRP A 30 11.55 -2.36 1.52
N GLY A 31 11.53 -2.42 0.18
CA GLY A 31 11.80 -3.64 -0.57
C GLY A 31 10.73 -4.72 -0.39
N ILE A 32 9.49 -4.31 -0.08
CA ILE A 32 8.29 -5.15 -0.04
C ILE A 32 7.25 -4.50 -0.95
N PRO A 33 6.90 -5.07 -2.11
CA PRO A 33 5.96 -4.44 -3.03
C PRO A 33 4.62 -4.18 -2.33
N PHE A 34 3.98 -3.05 -2.65
CA PHE A 34 2.67 -2.71 -2.09
C PHE A 34 1.63 -3.73 -2.57
N PRO A 35 0.63 -4.08 -1.73
CA PRO A 35 -0.38 -5.07 -2.08
C PRO A 35 -1.09 -4.71 -3.38
N ALA A 36 -1.30 -5.72 -4.22
CA ALA A 36 -2.08 -5.58 -5.44
C ALA A 36 -3.53 -5.20 -5.09
N PRO A 37 -4.19 -4.35 -5.90
CA PRO A 37 -5.58 -4.04 -5.68
C PRO A 37 -6.44 -5.30 -5.87
N ALA A 38 -7.34 -5.56 -4.91
CA ALA A 38 -8.29 -6.68 -4.97
C ALA A 38 -9.31 -6.51 -6.09
N LEU A 39 -9.59 -5.27 -6.49
CA LEU A 39 -10.34 -4.95 -7.69
C LEU A 39 -9.48 -4.00 -8.53
N SER A 40 -9.00 -4.51 -9.65
CA SER A 40 -8.30 -3.75 -10.67
C SER A 40 -9.24 -2.72 -11.31
N SER A 41 -8.66 -1.61 -11.75
CA SER A 41 -9.36 -0.55 -12.47
C SER A 41 -9.63 -0.97 -13.92
N GLU A 42 -10.59 -1.86 -14.16
CA GLU A 42 -11.13 -2.04 -15.51
C GLU A 42 -12.12 -0.89 -15.81
N GLY A 43 -11.81 -0.07 -16.82
CA GLY A 43 -12.74 0.95 -17.34
C GLY A 43 -12.83 2.28 -16.60
N GLY A 44 -11.79 2.72 -15.87
CA GLY A 44 -11.74 4.05 -15.22
C GLY A 44 -12.25 4.10 -13.77
N THR A 45 -12.61 2.96 -13.21
CA THR A 45 -13.02 2.84 -11.79
C THR A 45 -11.79 2.82 -10.87
N MET A 46 -11.83 3.53 -9.73
CA MET A 46 -10.69 3.57 -8.80
C MET A 46 -10.27 2.18 -8.32
N LYS A 47 -8.96 1.94 -8.25
CA LYS A 47 -8.39 0.72 -7.65
C LYS A 47 -8.86 0.59 -6.21
N ARG A 48 -9.26 -0.63 -5.81
CA ARG A 48 -9.66 -0.95 -4.44
C ARG A 48 -8.69 -1.97 -3.85
N TYR A 49 -8.10 -1.61 -2.73
CA TYR A 49 -7.17 -2.43 -1.95
C TYR A 49 -7.92 -3.02 -0.76
N LEU A 50 -7.61 -4.25 -0.36
CA LEU A 50 -8.16 -4.78 0.89
C LEU A 50 -7.48 -4.09 2.07
N ALA A 51 -8.28 -3.56 3.00
CA ALA A 51 -7.75 -2.88 4.17
C ALA A 51 -6.82 -3.81 4.98
N THR A 52 -7.16 -5.10 5.06
CA THR A 52 -6.35 -6.13 5.71
C THR A 52 -4.97 -6.30 5.08
N ASP A 53 -4.87 -6.21 3.75
CA ASP A 53 -3.60 -6.42 3.05
C ASP A 53 -2.70 -5.20 3.20
N VAL A 54 -3.30 -4.00 3.17
CA VAL A 54 -2.58 -2.75 3.43
C VAL A 54 -2.03 -2.72 4.85
N MET A 55 -2.83 -3.13 5.86
CA MET A 55 -2.38 -3.21 7.25
C MET A 55 -1.25 -4.24 7.44
N LYS A 56 -1.40 -5.44 6.88
CA LYS A 56 -0.33 -6.47 6.94
C LYS A 56 0.96 -5.97 6.30
N TRP A 57 0.86 -5.34 5.15
CA TRP A 57 2.01 -4.78 4.46
C TRP A 57 2.70 -3.68 5.28
N GLU A 58 1.93 -2.83 5.96
CA GLU A 58 2.47 -1.81 6.85
C GLU A 58 3.22 -2.45 8.04
N GLU A 59 2.64 -3.47 8.68
CA GLU A 59 3.28 -4.22 9.76
C GLU A 59 4.62 -4.84 9.30
N GLU A 60 4.65 -5.48 8.13
CA GLU A 60 5.88 -6.05 7.56
C GLU A 60 6.94 -4.97 7.28
N CYS A 61 6.53 -3.80 6.77
CA CYS A 61 7.42 -2.67 6.56
C CYS A 61 8.00 -2.13 7.87
N GLN A 62 7.18 -2.04 8.93
CA GLN A 62 7.62 -1.64 10.26
C GLN A 62 8.59 -2.66 10.86
N LEU A 63 8.31 -3.95 10.77
CA LEU A 63 9.19 -5.03 11.23
C LEU A 63 10.56 -4.96 10.53
N LYS A 64 10.59 -4.81 9.19
CA LYS A 64 11.85 -4.62 8.45
C LYS A 64 12.60 -3.36 8.89
N LYS A 65 11.89 -2.27 9.19
CA LYS A 65 12.50 -1.02 9.67
C LYS A 65 13.13 -1.20 11.05
N GLN A 66 12.49 -1.96 11.94
CA GLN A 66 13.01 -2.27 13.26
C GLN A 66 14.23 -3.20 13.18
N LEU A 67 14.16 -4.26 12.36
CA LEU A 67 15.29 -5.15 12.09
C LEU A 67 16.52 -4.38 11.56
N LYS A 68 16.32 -3.43 10.65
CA LYS A 68 17.42 -2.57 10.15
C LYS A 68 17.99 -1.61 11.18
N LYS A 69 17.26 -1.29 12.25
CA LYS A 69 17.74 -0.43 13.35
C LYS A 69 18.42 -1.22 14.48
N ALA A 70 18.19 -2.53 14.56
CA ALA A 70 18.71 -3.41 15.60
C ALA A 70 20.07 -4.04 15.24
N ILE A 71 20.61 -3.71 14.06
CA ILE A 71 21.96 -4.08 13.58
C ILE A 71 22.83 -2.82 13.64
#